data_AF-A0AAN1WEH3-F1
#
_entry.id   AF-A0AAN1WEH3-F1
#
_cell.length_a   1.000
_cell.length_b   1.000
_cell.length_c   1.000
_cell.angle_alpha   90.00
_cell.angle_beta   90.00
_cell.angle_gamma   90.00
#
_symmetry.space_group_name_H-M   'P 1'
#
loop_
_entity.id
_entity.type
_entity.pdbx_description
1 polymer ?
#
loop_
_entity_poly.entity_id
_entity_poly.type
_entity_poly.pdbx_seq_one_letter_code
_entity_poly.pdbx_strand_id
1 'polypeptide(L)'
;MRWVFLSLVLMNAIFFSWRYFAPPSAEALPSPQKKPSAVPSLPKPVVDNSPSITLLEELDSSREISSPSGLAFDEVTHSGDVCYWAGPLADDADRDVLLRRLKGLNIVASERVTRATGDLRYWVYLPPLGSKEEAKAQLAALQSKGIDSYLIHKGERKNGISLGLFSRLELAENREAEVRSAGWEATMDTYTRSVNQRWITASKEQLDAVGEGILPRMLKNKSDVTIIEKKCELPVASHNNIH
;
A
#
# COMPACT_ATOMS: atom_id res chain seq x y z
N MET A 1 -30.75 -6.90 32.55
CA MET A 1 -29.53 -7.14 31.74
C MET A 1 -29.46 -8.54 31.12
N ARG A 2 -29.71 -9.63 31.86
CA ARG A 2 -29.69 -11.01 31.32
C ARG A 2 -30.68 -11.27 30.17
N TRP A 3 -31.87 -10.69 30.22
CA TRP A 3 -32.90 -10.86 29.20
C TRP A 3 -32.57 -10.16 27.87
N VAL A 4 -31.91 -9.01 27.93
CA VAL A 4 -31.42 -8.30 26.73
C VAL A 4 -30.34 -9.13 26.04
N PHE A 5 -29.41 -9.69 26.82
CA PHE A 5 -28.38 -10.58 26.29
C PHE A 5 -28.96 -11.83 25.63
N LEU A 6 -29.92 -12.52 26.29
CA LEU A 6 -30.58 -13.70 25.72
C LEU A 6 -31.37 -13.37 24.45
N SER A 7 -32.08 -12.23 24.42
CA SER A 7 -32.79 -11.77 23.23
C SER A 7 -31.84 -11.51 22.06
N LEU A 8 -30.68 -10.92 22.33
CA LEU A 8 -29.70 -10.58 21.31
C LEU A 8 -29.02 -11.86 20.76
N VAL A 9 -28.72 -12.83 21.63
CA VAL A 9 -28.20 -14.14 21.21
C VAL A 9 -29.22 -14.90 20.37
N LEU A 10 -30.50 -14.92 20.78
CA LEU A 10 -31.56 -15.60 20.02
C LEU A 10 -31.74 -14.99 18.63
N MET A 11 -31.77 -13.65 18.54
CA MET A 11 -31.95 -12.95 17.26
C MET A 11 -30.79 -13.20 16.30
N ASN A 12 -29.55 -13.23 16.81
CA ASN A 12 -28.38 -13.56 15.99
C ASN A 12 -28.38 -15.03 15.56
N ALA A 13 -28.81 -15.95 16.41
CA ALA A 13 -28.92 -17.38 16.07
C ALA A 13 -29.97 -17.62 14.98
N ILE A 14 -31.14 -16.97 15.08
CA ILE A 14 -32.18 -17.02 14.04
C ILE A 14 -31.65 -16.46 12.73
N PHE A 15 -31.02 -15.29 12.74
CA PHE A 15 -30.44 -14.68 11.54
C PHE A 15 -29.39 -15.58 10.88
N PHE A 16 -28.49 -16.15 11.68
CA PHE A 16 -27.46 -17.07 11.19
C PHE A 16 -28.07 -18.34 10.59
N SER A 17 -29.07 -18.93 11.26
CA SER A 17 -29.77 -20.11 10.77
C SER A 17 -30.50 -19.85 9.45
N TRP A 18 -31.16 -18.69 9.30
CA TRP A 18 -31.83 -18.31 8.06
C TRP A 18 -30.82 -18.15 6.91
N ARG A 19 -29.66 -17.57 7.19
CA ARG A 19 -28.60 -17.39 6.18
C ARG A 19 -27.96 -18.71 5.75
N TYR A 20 -27.92 -19.70 6.63
CA TYR A 20 -27.36 -21.03 6.34
C TYR A 20 -28.36 -21.97 5.66
N PHE A 21 -29.65 -21.84 5.98
CA PHE A 21 -30.71 -22.71 5.45
C PHE A 21 -31.50 -22.10 4.30
N ALA A 22 -31.30 -20.82 3.95
CA ALA A 22 -31.88 -20.25 2.73
C ALA A 22 -31.30 -21.00 1.52
N PRO A 23 -32.11 -21.78 0.77
CA PRO A 23 -31.64 -22.39 -0.46
C PRO A 23 -31.28 -21.27 -1.46
N PRO A 24 -30.19 -21.41 -2.23
CA PRO A 24 -29.93 -20.50 -3.32
C PRO A 24 -31.13 -20.56 -4.28
N SER A 25 -31.78 -19.42 -4.53
CA SER A 25 -32.76 -19.32 -5.61
C SER A 25 -32.10 -19.83 -6.88
N ALA A 26 -32.61 -20.95 -7.38
CA ALA A 26 -32.32 -21.46 -8.71
C ALA A 26 -33.03 -20.55 -9.70
N GLU A 27 -32.44 -19.38 -9.96
CA GLU A 27 -32.83 -18.55 -11.08
C GLU A 27 -32.31 -19.19 -12.36
N ALA A 28 -33.27 -19.44 -13.25
CA ALA A 28 -33.10 -20.16 -14.49
C ALA A 28 -32.06 -19.49 -15.40
N LEU A 29 -31.14 -20.32 -15.91
CA LEU A 29 -30.20 -19.98 -16.97
C LEU A 29 -30.94 -19.53 -18.25
N PRO A 30 -30.60 -18.37 -18.84
CA PRO A 30 -30.80 -18.17 -20.26
C PRO A 30 -29.69 -18.86 -21.05
N SER A 31 -30.12 -19.76 -21.93
CA SER A 31 -29.36 -20.51 -22.94
C SER A 31 -28.53 -19.60 -23.87
N PRO A 32 -27.40 -20.09 -24.44
CA PRO A 32 -26.39 -19.25 -25.09
C PRO A 32 -26.75 -18.88 -26.53
N GLN A 33 -26.79 -17.59 -26.84
CA GLN A 33 -26.88 -17.09 -28.22
C GLN A 33 -25.50 -16.75 -28.81
N LYS A 34 -25.10 -17.66 -29.70
CA LYS A 34 -24.17 -17.61 -30.83
C LYS A 34 -24.14 -16.29 -31.62
N LYS A 35 -22.95 -15.68 -31.80
CA LYS A 35 -22.50 -14.98 -33.04
C LYS A 35 -21.06 -14.42 -32.94
N PRO A 36 -20.38 -14.06 -34.05
CA PRO A 36 -19.22 -14.82 -34.53
C PRO A 36 -17.88 -14.10 -34.41
N SER A 37 -16.85 -14.95 -34.47
CA SER A 37 -15.43 -14.65 -34.62
C SER A 37 -15.14 -13.70 -35.79
N ALA A 38 -14.43 -12.60 -35.50
CA ALA A 38 -13.70 -11.82 -36.48
C ALA A 38 -12.37 -11.40 -35.82
N VAL A 39 -11.29 -12.01 -36.28
CA VAL A 39 -9.91 -11.70 -35.87
C VAL A 39 -9.30 -10.83 -36.97
N PRO A 40 -8.83 -9.60 -36.67
CA PRO A 40 -7.83 -8.94 -37.50
C PRO A 40 -6.43 -9.22 -36.95
N SER A 41 -5.62 -9.85 -37.79
CA SER A 41 -4.20 -10.16 -37.61
C SER A 41 -3.33 -8.90 -37.48
N LEU A 42 -2.44 -8.88 -36.48
CA LEU A 42 -1.35 -7.89 -36.36
C LEU A 42 -0.27 -8.09 -37.45
N PRO A 43 0.30 -7.00 -38.02
CA PRO A 43 1.49 -7.07 -38.86
C PRO A 43 2.79 -7.17 -38.04
N LYS A 44 3.79 -7.85 -38.61
CA LYS A 44 5.17 -8.03 -38.11
C LYS A 44 5.92 -6.68 -38.02
N PRO A 45 6.80 -6.48 -37.01
CA PRO A 45 7.76 -5.39 -37.04
C PRO A 45 8.98 -5.73 -37.91
N VAL A 46 9.32 -4.77 -38.76
CA VAL A 46 10.53 -4.68 -39.59
C VAL A 46 11.73 -4.40 -38.69
N VAL A 47 12.81 -5.13 -38.94
CA VAL A 47 14.16 -4.89 -38.41
C VAL A 47 14.84 -3.90 -39.33
N ASP A 48 15.36 -2.80 -38.80
CA ASP A 48 16.55 -2.18 -39.39
C ASP A 48 17.37 -1.34 -38.39
N ASN A 49 18.69 -1.52 -38.53
CA ASN A 49 19.87 -0.65 -38.30
C ASN A 49 20.01 0.35 -37.12
N SER A 50 20.85 -0.08 -36.15
CA SER A 50 21.95 0.58 -35.40
C SER A 50 22.42 2.00 -35.83
N PRO A 51 22.96 2.84 -34.92
CA PRO A 51 24.36 2.65 -34.47
C PRO A 51 24.68 2.94 -32.99
N SER A 52 25.55 2.07 -32.44
CA SER A 52 26.64 2.29 -31.45
C SER A 52 26.53 3.41 -30.41
N ILE A 53 26.45 3.00 -29.13
CA ILE A 53 26.89 3.83 -27.99
C ILE A 53 28.23 3.30 -27.50
N THR A 54 29.24 4.16 -27.63
CA THR A 54 30.63 3.97 -27.23
C THR A 54 30.77 4.16 -25.71
N LEU A 55 31.55 3.28 -25.09
CA LEU A 55 31.98 3.31 -23.71
C LEU A 55 32.84 4.57 -23.44
N LEU A 56 32.47 5.37 -22.44
CA LEU A 56 33.32 6.43 -21.87
C LEU A 56 33.82 5.95 -20.52
N GLU A 57 34.76 5.02 -20.58
CA GLU A 57 35.66 4.70 -19.48
C GLU A 57 37.02 5.32 -19.84
N GLU A 58 37.69 5.89 -18.83
CA GLU A 58 39.03 6.49 -18.88
C GLU A 58 39.15 7.91 -19.47
N LEU A 59 38.81 8.94 -18.67
CA LEU A 59 39.49 10.24 -18.73
C LEU A 59 39.67 10.83 -17.32
N ASP A 60 40.93 11.14 -17.02
CA ASP A 60 41.48 11.87 -15.88
C ASP A 60 41.64 11.16 -14.53
N SER A 61 42.60 10.25 -14.54
CA SER A 61 43.69 10.23 -13.56
C SER A 61 44.25 11.63 -13.28
N SER A 62 44.65 11.84 -12.02
CA SER A 62 45.60 12.85 -11.53
C SER A 62 45.02 14.14 -10.95
N ARG A 63 44.68 14.09 -9.65
CA ARG A 63 45.12 15.14 -8.71
C ARG A 63 45.28 14.57 -7.31
N GLU A 64 46.49 14.10 -7.04
CA GLU A 64 47.06 14.10 -5.70
C GLU A 64 47.21 15.55 -5.23
N ILE A 65 46.56 15.91 -4.12
CA ILE A 65 47.08 16.90 -3.18
C ILE A 65 46.86 16.35 -1.78
N SER A 66 47.98 16.13 -1.11
CA SER A 66 48.18 15.58 0.22
C SER A 66 47.94 16.58 1.36
N SER A 67 47.40 16.04 2.47
CA SER A 67 47.71 16.31 3.90
C SER A 67 47.01 17.48 4.64
N PRO A 68 46.86 17.46 5.99
CA PRO A 68 47.06 16.37 6.98
C PRO A 68 45.87 16.12 7.95
N SER A 69 45.96 14.98 8.64
CA SER A 69 45.29 14.51 9.86
C SER A 69 44.48 15.51 10.72
N GLY A 70 43.28 15.06 11.11
CA GLY A 70 42.56 15.59 12.26
C GLY A 70 41.28 14.82 12.58
N LEU A 71 41.41 13.79 13.42
CA LEU A 71 40.32 13.09 14.13
C LEU A 71 39.35 12.29 13.27
N ALA A 72 39.80 11.10 12.85
CA ALA A 72 38.92 9.99 12.54
C ALA A 72 38.09 9.66 13.80
N PHE A 73 36.82 10.04 13.81
CA PHE A 73 35.84 9.05 14.21
C PHE A 73 35.93 7.94 13.17
N ASP A 74 36.02 6.69 13.62
CA ASP A 74 35.82 5.52 12.76
C ASP A 74 34.45 5.66 12.10
N GLU A 75 34.42 6.35 10.96
CA GLU A 75 33.35 6.26 10.00
C GLU A 75 33.59 4.93 9.32
N VAL A 76 33.03 3.91 9.96
CA VAL A 76 32.84 2.56 9.47
C VAL A 76 32.10 2.69 8.15
N THR A 77 32.85 2.96 7.09
CA THR A 77 32.41 2.98 5.70
C THR A 77 32.23 1.52 5.32
N HIS A 78 31.16 0.90 5.78
CA HIS A 78 30.80 -0.43 5.30
C HIS A 78 30.15 -0.30 3.93
N SER A 79 31.02 -0.27 2.92
CA SER A 79 30.67 -0.49 1.54
C SER A 79 30.06 -1.90 1.40
N GLY A 80 28.73 -1.99 1.40
CA GLY A 80 28.02 -3.19 0.95
C GLY A 80 27.40 -4.10 2.00
N ASP A 81 27.17 -3.63 3.23
CA ASP A 81 26.57 -4.48 4.26
C ASP A 81 25.14 -4.91 3.96
N VAL A 82 24.91 -6.20 4.13
CA VAL A 82 23.58 -6.80 4.17
C VAL A 82 23.04 -6.67 5.60
N CYS A 83 21.85 -6.11 5.71
CA CYS A 83 21.08 -6.04 6.94
C CYS A 83 19.87 -6.96 6.87
N TYR A 84 19.49 -7.49 8.04
CA TYR A 84 18.16 -8.01 8.24
C TYR A 84 17.18 -6.87 8.48
N TRP A 85 16.04 -6.92 7.79
CA TRP A 85 14.92 -6.01 7.92
C TRP A 85 13.73 -6.78 8.48
N ALA A 86 13.33 -6.48 9.70
CA ALA A 86 12.19 -7.08 10.37
C ALA A 86 10.99 -6.11 10.37
N GLY A 87 9.91 -6.46 9.68
CA GLY A 87 8.71 -5.63 9.54
C GLY A 87 7.71 -6.19 8.52
N PRO A 88 6.62 -5.48 8.23
CA PRO A 88 6.22 -4.21 8.82
C PRO A 88 5.72 -4.36 10.27
N LEU A 89 6.15 -3.46 11.16
CA LEU A 89 5.66 -3.39 12.53
C LEU A 89 4.51 -2.39 12.64
N ALA A 90 3.31 -2.88 12.95
CA ALA A 90 2.12 -2.04 13.08
C ALA A 90 2.03 -1.32 14.44
N ASP A 91 2.57 -1.90 15.51
CA ASP A 91 2.49 -1.40 16.89
C ASP A 91 3.83 -0.81 17.35
N ASP A 92 3.78 0.37 17.98
CA ASP A 92 4.92 1.02 18.64
C ASP A 92 5.49 0.14 19.78
N ALA A 93 4.62 -0.59 20.48
CA ALA A 93 5.04 -1.46 21.58
C ALA A 93 5.90 -2.64 21.09
N ASP A 94 5.54 -3.24 19.95
CA ASP A 94 6.31 -4.33 19.34
C ASP A 94 7.68 -3.86 18.86
N ARG A 95 7.72 -2.66 18.27
CA ARG A 95 8.95 -1.97 17.90
C ARG A 95 9.86 -1.76 19.11
N ASP A 96 9.33 -1.24 20.21
CA ASP A 96 10.09 -0.98 21.44
C ASP A 96 10.61 -2.26 22.10
N VAL A 97 9.80 -3.34 22.08
CA VAL A 97 10.22 -4.65 22.59
C VAL A 97 11.35 -5.21 21.75
N LEU A 98 11.24 -5.15 20.42
CA LEU A 98 12.28 -5.65 19.52
C LEU A 98 13.59 -4.88 19.67
N LEU A 99 13.55 -3.54 19.66
CA LEU A 99 14.74 -2.70 19.85
C LEU A 99 15.42 -2.96 21.20
N ARG A 100 14.64 -3.05 22.30
CA ARG A 100 15.22 -3.33 23.63
C ARG A 100 15.88 -4.71 23.70
N ARG A 101 15.27 -5.73 23.09
CA ARG A 101 15.86 -7.08 23.07
C ARG A 101 17.15 -7.12 22.23
N LEU A 102 17.18 -6.46 21.07
CA LEU A 102 18.38 -6.37 20.24
C LEU A 102 19.51 -5.61 20.97
N LYS A 103 19.15 -4.50 21.63
CA LYS A 103 20.10 -3.74 22.47
C LYS A 103 20.65 -4.59 23.62
N GLY A 104 19.83 -5.43 24.25
CA GLY A 104 20.27 -6.36 25.30
C GLY A 104 21.28 -7.41 24.82
N LEU A 105 21.36 -7.65 23.51
CA LEU A 105 22.34 -8.51 22.85
C LEU A 105 23.54 -7.72 22.28
N ASN A 106 23.67 -6.43 22.60
CA ASN A 106 24.66 -5.51 22.04
C ASN A 106 24.61 -5.38 20.50
N ILE A 107 23.45 -5.67 19.88
CA ILE A 107 23.23 -5.49 18.45
C ILE A 107 22.76 -4.07 18.19
N VAL A 108 23.40 -3.39 17.24
CA VAL A 108 22.99 -2.06 16.80
C VAL A 108 21.82 -2.22 15.84
N ALA A 109 20.65 -1.72 16.24
CA ALA A 109 19.43 -1.78 15.45
C ALA A 109 18.82 -0.39 15.29
N SER A 110 18.32 -0.11 14.10
CA SER A 110 17.75 1.18 13.72
C SER A 110 16.34 1.01 13.17
N GLU A 111 15.46 1.97 13.44
CA GLU A 111 14.15 2.04 12.81
C GLU A 111 14.27 2.67 11.42
N ARG A 112 13.58 2.09 10.44
CA ARG A 112 13.45 2.62 9.08
C ARG A 112 11.97 2.68 8.70
N VAL A 113 11.56 3.79 8.09
CA VAL A 113 10.21 3.95 7.53
C VAL A 113 10.32 3.95 6.01
N THR A 114 9.63 3.01 5.36
CA THR A 114 9.57 2.91 3.89
C THR A 114 8.16 3.18 3.42
N ARG A 115 8.00 3.79 2.24
CA ARG A 115 6.69 3.87 1.58
C ARG A 115 6.47 2.61 0.75
N ALA A 116 5.39 1.90 1.02
CA ALA A 116 4.89 0.81 0.19
C ALA A 116 3.59 1.24 -0.50
N THR A 117 3.34 0.67 -1.67
CA THR A 117 2.04 0.79 -2.33
C THR A 117 1.10 -0.21 -1.65
N GLY A 118 0.03 0.31 -1.06
CA GLY A 118 -1.04 -0.51 -0.50
C GLY A 118 -1.94 -1.10 -1.58
N ASP A 119 -2.94 -1.86 -1.13
CA ASP A 119 -3.84 -2.57 -2.04
C ASP A 119 -4.55 -1.64 -3.02
N LEU A 120 -4.81 -2.18 -4.22
CA LEU A 120 -5.70 -1.56 -5.19
C LEU A 120 -7.09 -1.41 -4.60
N ARG A 121 -7.64 -0.20 -4.70
CA ARG A 121 -9.01 0.14 -4.32
C ARG A 121 -9.73 0.78 -5.50
N TYR A 122 -11.05 0.69 -5.48
CA TYR A 122 -11.94 1.34 -6.44
C TYR A 122 -12.63 2.49 -5.73
N TRP A 123 -12.42 3.70 -6.22
CA TRP A 123 -12.96 4.91 -5.65
C TRP A 123 -14.11 5.41 -6.50
N VAL A 124 -15.31 5.43 -5.92
CA VAL A 124 -16.49 6.03 -6.54
C VAL A 124 -16.64 7.45 -6.01
N TYR A 125 -16.74 8.43 -6.90
CA TYR A 125 -16.82 9.84 -6.55
C TYR A 125 -17.56 10.65 -7.61
N LEU A 126 -18.01 11.85 -7.24
CA LEU A 126 -18.44 12.90 -8.17
C LEU A 126 -17.28 13.86 -8.46
N PRO A 127 -17.06 14.25 -9.72
CA PRO A 127 -15.98 15.14 -10.11
C PRO A 127 -15.91 16.45 -9.30
N PRO A 128 -14.70 17.05 -9.17
CA PRO A 128 -14.52 18.36 -8.54
C PRO A 128 -15.41 19.46 -9.11
N LEU A 129 -15.97 20.26 -8.21
CA LEU A 129 -16.65 21.51 -8.57
C LEU A 129 -15.71 22.72 -8.48
N GLY A 130 -16.13 23.82 -9.10
CA GLY A 130 -15.32 25.04 -9.26
C GLY A 130 -15.00 25.72 -7.93
N SER A 131 -15.85 25.56 -6.93
CA SER A 131 -15.65 26.09 -5.58
C SER A 131 -15.92 25.08 -4.48
N LYS A 132 -15.38 25.35 -3.29
CA LYS A 132 -15.63 24.53 -2.09
C LYS A 132 -17.09 24.67 -1.63
N GLU A 133 -17.66 25.85 -1.83
CA GLU A 133 -19.02 26.22 -1.48
C GLU A 133 -20.04 25.43 -2.31
N GLU A 134 -19.82 25.33 -3.63
CA GLU A 134 -20.63 24.48 -4.52
C GLU A 134 -20.54 23.01 -4.12
N ALA A 135 -19.34 22.51 -3.82
CA ALA A 135 -19.14 21.14 -3.38
C ALA A 135 -19.86 20.83 -2.05
N LYS A 136 -19.90 21.78 -1.12
CA LYS A 136 -20.68 21.66 0.12
C LYS A 136 -22.19 21.65 -0.15
N ALA A 137 -22.67 22.48 -1.07
CA ALA A 137 -24.08 22.51 -1.43
C ALA A 137 -24.52 21.20 -2.08
N GLN A 138 -23.72 20.67 -3.01
CA GLN A 138 -23.98 19.36 -3.63
C GLN A 138 -23.88 18.21 -2.61
N LEU A 139 -22.93 18.27 -1.68
CA LEU A 139 -22.83 17.30 -0.57
C LEU A 139 -24.12 17.29 0.27
N ALA A 140 -24.63 18.46 0.64
CA ALA A 140 -25.88 18.55 1.40
C ALA A 140 -27.08 17.99 0.62
N ALA A 141 -27.12 18.19 -0.70
CA ALA A 141 -28.16 17.64 -1.58
C ALA A 141 -28.09 16.11 -1.71
N LEU A 142 -26.90 15.51 -1.65
CA LEU A 142 -26.74 14.05 -1.63
C LEU A 142 -27.17 13.46 -0.29
N GLN A 143 -26.72 14.06 0.81
CA GLN A 143 -27.05 13.61 2.16
C GLN A 143 -28.55 13.72 2.45
N SER A 144 -29.23 14.76 1.95
CA SER A 144 -30.69 14.88 2.07
C SER A 144 -31.47 13.80 1.32
N LYS A 145 -30.87 13.21 0.29
CA LYS A 145 -31.39 12.03 -0.43
C LYS A 145 -30.99 10.70 0.23
N GLY A 146 -30.32 10.72 1.38
CA GLY A 146 -29.83 9.52 2.07
C GLY A 146 -28.61 8.88 1.41
N ILE A 147 -27.89 9.60 0.56
CA ILE A 147 -26.69 9.09 -0.11
C ILE A 147 -25.46 9.44 0.76
N ASP A 148 -24.87 8.43 1.39
CA ASP A 148 -23.61 8.55 2.11
C ASP A 148 -22.51 9.12 1.21
N SER A 149 -22.00 10.29 1.61
CA SER A 149 -21.12 11.11 0.79
C SER A 149 -20.22 12.00 1.66
N TYR A 150 -19.01 12.27 1.17
CA TYR A 150 -17.98 13.04 1.88
C TYR A 150 -17.21 13.99 0.96
N LEU A 151 -16.88 15.19 1.42
CA LEU A 151 -16.08 16.15 0.65
C LEU A 151 -14.60 15.73 0.57
N ILE A 152 -14.02 15.78 -0.63
CA ILE A 152 -12.60 15.54 -0.86
C ILE A 152 -11.83 16.85 -0.65
N HIS A 153 -10.90 16.84 0.31
CA HIS A 153 -10.23 18.06 0.77
C HIS A 153 -8.88 18.35 0.11
N LYS A 154 -8.24 17.33 -0.48
CA LYS A 154 -6.85 17.38 -0.96
C LYS A 154 -6.68 16.53 -2.22
N GLY A 155 -5.57 16.77 -2.92
CA GLY A 155 -5.21 16.08 -4.16
C GLY A 155 -5.93 16.64 -5.37
N GLU A 156 -5.78 15.96 -6.51
CA GLU A 156 -6.33 16.38 -7.81
C GLU A 156 -7.86 16.41 -7.82
N ARG A 157 -8.49 15.60 -6.96
CA ARG A 157 -9.95 15.53 -6.81
C ARG A 157 -10.50 16.45 -5.72
N LYS A 158 -9.74 17.47 -5.29
CA LYS A 158 -10.19 18.45 -4.29
C LYS A 158 -11.49 19.10 -4.74
N ASN A 159 -12.43 19.31 -3.81
CA ASN A 159 -13.81 19.77 -4.08
C ASN A 159 -14.69 18.74 -4.82
N GLY A 160 -14.21 17.51 -5.04
CA GLY A 160 -15.08 16.40 -5.43
C GLY A 160 -15.80 15.79 -4.24
N ILE A 161 -16.75 14.89 -4.50
CA ILE A 161 -17.53 14.21 -3.46
C ILE A 161 -17.27 12.71 -3.53
N SER A 162 -16.67 12.16 -2.50
CA SER A 162 -16.46 10.72 -2.36
C SER A 162 -17.77 10.01 -2.00
N LEU A 163 -18.10 8.96 -2.74
CA LEU A 163 -19.27 8.10 -2.53
C LEU A 163 -18.90 6.73 -1.95
N GLY A 164 -17.61 6.39 -1.92
CA GLY A 164 -17.08 5.21 -1.24
C GLY A 164 -15.75 4.72 -1.83
N LEU A 165 -14.97 4.02 -1.01
CA LEU A 165 -13.73 3.36 -1.41
C LEU A 165 -13.86 1.86 -1.16
N PHE A 166 -13.79 1.06 -2.23
CA PHE A 166 -14.11 -0.37 -2.21
C PHE A 166 -12.87 -1.21 -2.53
N SER A 167 -12.75 -2.38 -1.90
CA SER A 167 -11.72 -3.37 -2.26
C SER A 167 -12.12 -4.25 -3.45
N ARG A 168 -13.43 -4.38 -3.72
CA ARG A 168 -13.96 -5.20 -4.81
C ARG A 168 -14.59 -4.31 -5.87
N LEU A 169 -14.29 -4.61 -7.12
CA LEU A 169 -14.79 -3.90 -8.29
C LEU A 169 -16.34 -3.92 -8.33
N GLU A 170 -16.94 -5.10 -8.18
CA GLU A 170 -18.39 -5.32 -8.22
C GLU A 170 -19.16 -4.40 -7.26
N LEU A 171 -18.61 -4.15 -6.06
CA LEU A 171 -19.24 -3.27 -5.07
C LEU A 171 -19.18 -1.79 -5.50
N ALA A 172 -18.07 -1.38 -6.11
CA ALA A 172 -17.92 -0.04 -6.63
C ALA A 172 -18.83 0.19 -7.84
N GLU A 173 -18.92 -0.77 -8.77
CA GLU A 173 -19.81 -0.70 -9.94
C GLU A 173 -21.28 -0.62 -9.51
N ASN A 174 -21.70 -1.45 -8.55
CA ASN A 174 -23.06 -1.39 -8.01
C ASN A 174 -23.36 -0.03 -7.38
N ARG A 175 -22.41 0.53 -6.60
CA ARG A 175 -22.57 1.86 -5.98
C ARG A 175 -22.62 2.98 -7.01
N GLU A 176 -21.79 2.89 -8.04
CA GLU A 176 -21.76 3.85 -9.14
C GLU A 176 -23.08 3.83 -9.92
N ALA A 177 -23.60 2.64 -10.25
CA ALA A 177 -24.87 2.46 -10.93
C ALA A 177 -26.06 2.94 -10.08
N GLU A 178 -26.07 2.64 -8.78
CA GLU A 178 -27.08 3.14 -7.82
C GLU A 178 -27.13 4.67 -7.83
N VAL A 179 -25.98 5.33 -7.68
CA VAL A 179 -25.91 6.80 -7.62
C VAL A 179 -26.25 7.43 -8.98
N ARG A 180 -25.87 6.81 -10.10
CA ARG A 180 -26.29 7.23 -11.45
C ARG A 180 -27.79 7.11 -11.66
N SER A 181 -28.40 6.02 -11.19
CA SER A 181 -29.86 5.84 -11.26
C SER A 181 -30.62 6.90 -10.44
N ALA A 182 -30.00 7.44 -9.39
CA ALA A 182 -30.52 8.56 -8.61
C ALA A 182 -30.32 9.95 -9.25
N GLY A 183 -29.75 10.00 -10.46
CA GLY A 183 -29.58 11.21 -11.27
C GLY A 183 -28.26 11.95 -11.06
N TRP A 184 -27.22 11.30 -10.54
CA TRP A 184 -25.92 11.92 -10.30
C TRP A 184 -24.83 11.30 -11.16
N GLU A 185 -23.95 12.11 -11.73
CA GLU A 185 -22.86 11.66 -12.59
C GLU A 185 -21.68 11.10 -11.79
N ALA A 186 -21.89 9.96 -11.12
CA ALA A 186 -20.82 9.23 -10.44
C ALA A 186 -19.80 8.68 -11.44
N THR A 187 -18.53 8.72 -11.03
CA THR A 187 -17.38 8.17 -11.75
C THR A 187 -16.56 7.28 -10.83
N MET A 188 -15.96 6.24 -11.39
CA MET A 188 -15.08 5.31 -10.68
C MET A 188 -13.65 5.39 -11.23
N ASP A 189 -12.67 5.45 -10.33
CA ASP A 189 -11.26 5.30 -10.66
C ASP A 189 -10.58 4.26 -9.76
N THR A 190 -9.42 3.77 -10.20
CA THR A 190 -8.52 3.02 -9.34
C THR A 190 -7.72 3.94 -8.43
N TYR A 191 -7.54 3.51 -7.19
CA TYR A 191 -6.82 4.25 -6.16
C TYR A 191 -5.90 3.29 -5.41
N THR A 192 -4.62 3.61 -5.35
CA THR A 192 -3.66 2.93 -4.49
C THR A 192 -3.19 3.89 -3.42
N ARG A 193 -3.29 3.46 -2.16
CA ARG A 193 -2.79 4.26 -1.04
C ARG A 193 -1.31 3.98 -0.84
N SER A 194 -0.46 5.00 -0.80
CA SER A 194 0.88 4.81 -0.23
C SER A 194 0.78 4.66 1.29
N VAL A 195 1.27 3.55 1.82
CA VAL A 195 1.31 3.25 3.25
C VAL A 195 2.75 3.27 3.74
N ASN A 196 2.98 3.94 4.86
CA ASN A 196 4.28 3.87 5.52
C ASN A 196 4.37 2.53 6.26
N GLN A 197 5.42 1.78 5.95
CA GLN A 197 5.79 0.55 6.64
C GLN A 197 7.01 0.83 7.51
N ARG A 198 6.95 0.37 8.75
CA ARG A 198 8.05 0.52 9.70
C ARG A 198 8.82 -0.80 9.81
N TRP A 199 10.13 -0.70 9.75
CA TRP A 199 11.07 -1.81 9.80
C TRP A 199 12.09 -1.55 10.89
N ILE A 200 12.56 -2.62 11.53
CA ILE A 200 13.79 -2.58 12.31
C ILE A 200 14.89 -3.24 11.50
N THR A 201 16.00 -2.53 11.33
CA THR A 201 17.16 -2.98 10.56
C THR A 201 18.34 -3.21 11.49
N ALA A 202 19.03 -4.33 11.34
CA ALA A 202 20.27 -4.64 12.06
C ALA A 202 21.24 -5.38 11.14
N SER A 203 22.55 -5.21 11.39
CA SER A 203 23.59 -5.88 10.61
C SER A 203 23.41 -7.39 10.66
N LYS A 204 23.49 -8.04 9.49
CA LYS A 204 23.44 -9.49 9.38
C LYS A 204 24.59 -10.14 10.15
N GLU A 205 25.79 -9.60 10.01
CA GLU A 205 26.99 -10.10 10.68
C GLU A 205 26.84 -10.11 12.21
N GLN A 206 26.34 -9.01 12.79
CA GLN A 206 26.12 -8.91 14.24
C GLN A 206 25.08 -9.90 14.74
N LEU A 207 24.03 -10.15 13.96
CA LEU A 207 22.95 -11.07 14.32
C LEU A 207 23.38 -12.53 14.21
N ASP A 208 24.10 -12.88 13.15
CA ASP A 208 24.58 -14.24 12.92
C ASP A 208 25.68 -14.60 13.93
N ALA A 209 26.49 -13.63 14.38
CA ALA A 209 27.47 -13.82 15.45
C ALA A 209 26.86 -14.19 16.81
N VAL A 210 25.62 -13.75 17.09
CA VAL A 210 24.89 -14.12 18.32
C VAL A 210 24.27 -15.51 18.21
N GLY A 211 23.90 -15.93 17.00
CA GLY A 211 23.41 -17.27 16.70
C GLY A 211 22.34 -17.28 15.63
N GLU A 212 22.42 -18.28 14.75
CA GLU A 212 21.49 -18.43 13.63
C GLU A 212 20.02 -18.47 14.09
N GLY A 213 19.18 -17.69 13.40
CA GLY A 213 17.73 -17.70 13.62
C GLY A 213 17.25 -16.99 14.88
N ILE A 214 18.05 -16.10 15.48
CA ILE A 214 17.62 -15.31 16.64
C ILE A 214 16.40 -14.42 16.34
N LEU A 215 16.41 -13.71 15.20
CA LEU A 215 15.31 -12.84 14.77
C LEU A 215 13.98 -13.59 14.57
N PRO A 216 13.93 -14.69 13.78
CA PRO A 216 12.72 -15.51 13.67
C PRO A 216 12.18 -16.00 15.01
N ARG A 217 13.05 -16.39 15.96
CA ARG A 217 12.64 -16.83 17.30
C ARG A 217 12.02 -15.68 18.11
N MET A 218 12.58 -14.48 18.01
CA MET A 218 12.04 -13.29 18.66
C MET A 218 10.68 -12.86 18.11
N LEU A 219 10.41 -13.18 16.85
CA LEU A 219 9.22 -12.80 16.10
C LEU A 219 8.21 -13.94 15.89
N LYS A 220 8.49 -15.14 16.41
CA LYS A 220 7.71 -16.38 16.20
C LYS A 220 6.20 -16.24 16.46
N ASN A 221 5.80 -15.35 17.36
CA ASN A 221 4.38 -15.14 17.73
C ASN A 221 3.72 -13.98 16.94
N LYS A 222 4.36 -13.44 15.90
CA LYS A 222 3.86 -12.32 15.10
C LYS A 222 3.76 -12.75 13.63
N SER A 223 2.57 -13.22 13.23
CA SER A 223 2.30 -13.71 11.87
C SER A 223 2.48 -12.65 10.77
N ASP A 224 2.35 -11.38 11.13
CA ASP A 224 2.29 -10.27 10.17
C ASP A 224 3.66 -9.62 9.95
N VAL A 225 4.70 -10.11 10.64
CA VAL A 225 6.07 -9.60 10.54
C VAL A 225 6.90 -10.53 9.67
N THR A 226 7.51 -9.97 8.65
CA THR A 226 8.44 -10.65 7.74
C THR A 226 9.87 -10.24 8.04
N ILE A 227 10.82 -11.13 7.75
CA ILE A 227 12.25 -10.83 7.80
C ILE A 227 12.78 -10.93 6.38
N ILE A 228 13.41 -9.86 5.90
CA ILE A 228 14.00 -9.81 4.56
C ILE A 228 15.46 -9.34 4.65
N GLU A 229 16.29 -9.79 3.71
CA GLU A 229 17.69 -9.37 3.60
C GLU A 229 17.82 -8.30 2.52
N LYS A 230 18.36 -7.13 2.88
CA LYS A 230 18.59 -6.00 1.97
C LYS A 230 19.81 -5.22 2.42
N LYS A 231 20.32 -4.31 1.58
CA LYS A 231 21.36 -3.37 1.99
C LYS A 231 20.90 -2.57 3.22
N CYS A 232 21.84 -2.25 4.12
CA CYS A 232 21.57 -1.49 5.34
C CYS A 232 21.07 -0.07 5.08
N GLU A 233 21.43 0.50 3.93
CA GLU A 233 20.92 1.76 3.43
C GLU A 233 20.00 1.54 2.24
N LEU A 234 18.77 2.05 2.33
CA LEU A 234 17.97 2.34 1.15
C LEU A 234 18.38 3.75 0.69
N PRO A 235 18.57 3.98 -0.62
CA PRO A 235 18.77 5.33 -1.12
C PRO A 235 17.55 6.14 -0.68
N VAL A 236 17.78 7.06 0.27
CA VAL A 236 16.79 8.08 0.61
C VAL A 236 16.60 8.84 -0.68
N ALA A 237 15.39 8.84 -1.23
CA ALA A 237 15.04 9.79 -2.28
C ALA A 237 15.17 11.18 -1.65
N SER A 238 16.36 11.74 -1.75
CA SER A 238 16.65 13.12 -1.41
C SER A 238 15.82 13.94 -2.36
N HIS A 239 14.68 14.45 -1.88
CA HIS A 239 14.02 15.59 -2.50
C HIS A 239 14.92 16.81 -2.28
N ASN A 240 16.06 16.83 -2.95
CA ASN A 240 16.85 18.03 -3.14
C ASN A 240 16.39 18.67 -4.45
N ASN A 241 15.80 19.86 -4.30
CA ASN A 241 15.73 20.94 -5.29
C ASN A 241 15.04 20.65 -6.63
N ILE A 242 13.78 21.07 -6.72
CA ILE A 242 13.33 21.84 -7.89
C ILE A 242 12.74 23.14 -7.33
N HIS A 243 13.53 24.20 -7.40
CA HIS A 243 13.06 25.59 -7.33
C HIS A 243 12.56 26.01 -8.71
#